data_AF-A0A3D3BE26-F1
#
_entry.id   AF-A0A3D3BE26-F1
#
_cell.length_a   1.000
_cell.length_b   1.000
_cell.length_c   1.000
_cell.angle_alpha   90.00
_cell.angle_beta   90.00
_cell.angle_gamma   90.00
#
_symmetry.space_group_name_H-M   'P 1'
#
loop_
_entity.id
_entity.type
_entity.pdbx_description
1 polymer ?
#
loop_
_entity_poly.entity_id
_entity_poly.type
_entity_poly.pdbx_seq_one_letter_code
_entity_poly.pdbx_strand_id
1 'polypeptide(L)'
;MTHKSPNAGESRLERGKRALAEIDGAAGDNVIAALQDIAPDFANYVFEFSFGDIYSRPGLDLRAREIATIAALTAMGTATPQLKVHI
;
A
#
# COMPACT_ATOMS: atom_id res chain seq x y z
N MET A 1 5.15 -0.38 -14.18
CA MET A 1 3.69 -0.56 -14.13
C MET A 1 3.03 0.61 -14.84
N THR A 2 2.10 0.35 -15.75
CA THR A 2 1.34 1.39 -16.44
C THR A 2 0.40 2.06 -15.44
N HIS A 3 0.63 3.33 -15.12
CA HIS A 3 -0.26 4.11 -14.26
C HIS A 3 -1.64 4.21 -14.92
N LYS A 4 -2.61 3.44 -14.40
CA LYS A 4 -4.00 3.55 -14.82
C LYS A 4 -4.62 4.69 -14.05
N SER A 5 -4.94 5.78 -14.76
CA SER A 5 -5.63 6.92 -14.16
C SER A 5 -6.93 6.46 -13.48
N PRO A 6 -7.31 7.06 -12.34
CA PRO A 6 -8.54 6.71 -11.64
C PRO A 6 -9.73 6.81 -12.59
N ASN A 7 -10.61 5.82 -12.57
CA ASN A 7 -11.87 5.90 -13.31
C ASN A 7 -12.77 6.94 -12.64
N ALA A 8 -13.48 7.76 -13.44
CA ALA A 8 -14.44 8.72 -12.90
C ALA A 8 -15.53 7.98 -12.09
N GLY A 9 -15.56 8.20 -10.77
CA GLY A 9 -16.47 7.53 -9.83
C GLY A 9 -15.85 6.39 -9.01
N GLU A 10 -14.58 6.02 -9.22
CA GLU A 10 -13.87 5.03 -8.39
C GLU A 10 -13.60 5.60 -6.98
N SER A 11 -14.11 4.93 -5.94
CA SER A 11 -13.87 5.33 -4.56
C SER A 11 -12.39 5.13 -4.18
N ARG A 12 -11.95 5.81 -3.10
CA ARG A 12 -10.58 5.63 -2.56
C ARG A 12 -10.33 4.17 -2.16
N LEU A 13 -11.33 3.52 -1.57
CA LEU A 13 -11.27 2.13 -1.14
C LEU A 13 -11.10 1.18 -2.34
N GLU A 14 -11.91 1.35 -3.39
CA GLU A 14 -11.83 0.47 -4.58
C GLU A 14 -10.50 0.63 -5.30
N ARG A 15 -10.02 1.88 -5.44
CA ARG A 15 -8.70 2.15 -6.00
C ARG A 15 -7.58 1.54 -5.16
N GLY A 16 -7.69 1.63 -3.84
CA GLY A 16 -6.71 1.06 -2.90
C GLY A 16 -6.64 -0.46 -2.97
N LYS A 17 -7.78 -1.15 -2.98
CA LYS A 17 -7.84 -2.60 -3.14
C LYS A 17 -7.22 -3.06 -4.46
N ARG A 18 -7.53 -2.35 -5.56
CA ARG A 18 -6.95 -2.64 -6.87
C ARG A 18 -5.43 -2.44 -6.87
N ALA A 19 -4.94 -1.33 -6.33
CA ALA A 19 -3.51 -1.04 -6.25
C ALA A 19 -2.77 -2.08 -5.38
N LEU A 20 -3.33 -2.48 -4.23
CA LEU A 20 -2.73 -3.52 -3.39
C LEU A 20 -2.63 -4.86 -4.13
N ALA A 21 -3.70 -5.26 -4.83
CA ALA A 21 -3.71 -6.51 -5.59
C ALA A 21 -2.67 -6.51 -6.73
N GLU A 22 -2.39 -5.35 -7.33
CA GLU A 22 -1.37 -5.18 -8.37
C GLU A 22 0.07 -5.20 -7.80
N ILE A 23 0.27 -4.78 -6.55
CA ILE A 23 1.59 -4.61 -5.91
C ILE A 23 1.99 -5.86 -5.11
N ASP A 24 1.19 -6.20 -4.09
CA ASP A 24 1.57 -7.16 -3.05
C ASP A 24 0.85 -8.51 -3.17
N GLY A 25 -0.22 -8.56 -3.97
CA GLY A 25 -1.06 -9.76 -4.09
C GLY A 25 -1.45 -10.33 -2.73
N ALA A 26 -1.18 -11.62 -2.51
CA ALA A 26 -1.52 -12.33 -1.27
C ALA A 26 -0.81 -11.77 0.00
N ALA A 27 0.33 -11.09 -0.13
CA ALA A 27 1.01 -10.50 1.02
C ALA A 27 0.22 -9.31 1.59
N GLY A 28 -0.42 -8.53 0.71
CA GLY A 28 -1.29 -7.42 1.10
C GLY A 28 -2.53 -7.90 1.85
N ASP A 29 -3.16 -8.98 1.38
CA ASP A 29 -4.33 -9.58 2.03
C ASP A 29 -4.01 -10.04 3.47
N ASN A 30 -2.80 -10.57 3.70
CA ASN A 30 -2.37 -11.02 5.03
C ASN A 30 -2.18 -9.87 6.02
N VAL A 31 -1.64 -8.72 5.58
CA VAL A 31 -1.50 -7.53 6.45
C VAL A 31 -2.86 -7.02 6.90
N ILE A 32 -3.84 -7.05 6.00
CA ILE A 32 -5.20 -6.59 6.27
C ILE A 32 -5.93 -7.58 7.19
N ALA A 33 -5.84 -8.87 6.91
CA ALA A 33 -6.40 -9.91 7.78
C ALA A 33 -5.86 -9.79 9.21
N ALA A 34 -4.56 -9.50 9.37
CA ALA A 34 -3.94 -9.29 10.69
C ALA A 34 -4.47 -8.05 11.44
N LEU A 35 -4.99 -7.05 10.73
CA LEU A 35 -5.57 -5.84 11.33
C LEU A 35 -7.07 -5.94 11.58
N GLN A 36 -7.78 -6.80 10.85
CA GLN A 36 -9.24 -6.87 10.86
C GLN A 36 -9.82 -7.18 12.25
N ASP A 37 -9.18 -8.10 12.99
CA ASP A 37 -9.64 -8.54 14.32
C ASP A 37 -9.26 -7.56 15.45
N ILE A 38 -8.36 -6.61 15.17
CA ILE A 38 -7.81 -5.69 16.18
C ILE A 38 -8.35 -4.26 15.96
N ALA A 39 -8.31 -3.79 14.73
CA ALA A 39 -8.66 -2.43 14.33
C ALA A 39 -9.19 -2.40 12.89
N PRO A 40 -10.45 -2.81 12.65
CA PRO A 40 -11.02 -2.94 11.31
C PRO A 40 -11.07 -1.61 10.54
N ASP A 41 -11.27 -0.48 11.21
CA ASP A 41 -11.23 0.84 10.57
C ASP A 41 -9.81 1.20 10.11
N PHE A 42 -8.80 0.74 10.83
CA PHE A 42 -7.41 0.97 10.43
C PHE A 42 -7.05 0.20 9.17
N ALA A 43 -7.56 -1.03 9.01
CA ALA A 43 -7.44 -1.77 7.76
C ALA A 43 -8.04 -0.98 6.57
N ASN A 44 -9.21 -0.37 6.76
CA ASN A 44 -9.81 0.51 5.75
C ASN A 44 -8.93 1.73 5.45
N TYR A 45 -8.35 2.38 6.46
CA TYR A 45 -7.46 3.53 6.25
C TYR A 45 -6.21 3.15 5.45
N VAL A 46 -5.64 1.97 5.67
CA VAL A 46 -4.50 1.48 4.89
C VAL A 46 -4.86 1.38 3.41
N PHE A 47 -6.04 0.82 3.08
CA PHE A 47 -6.50 0.77 1.69
C PHE A 47 -6.73 2.16 1.11
N GLU A 48 -7.54 2.98 1.75
CA GLU A 48 -7.97 4.24 1.17
C GLU A 48 -6.83 5.24 1.04
N PHE A 49 -6.02 5.38 2.08
CA PHE A 49 -4.97 6.39 2.13
C PHE A 49 -3.68 5.90 1.48
N SER A 50 -3.08 4.82 2.00
CA SER A 50 -1.77 4.37 1.52
C SER A 50 -1.86 3.95 0.06
N PHE A 51 -2.75 3.01 -0.27
CA PHE A 51 -2.83 2.47 -1.63
C PHE A 51 -3.69 3.35 -2.55
N GLY A 52 -4.85 3.78 -2.05
CA GLY A 52 -5.81 4.58 -2.80
C GLY A 52 -5.31 5.98 -3.14
N ASP A 53 -4.55 6.63 -2.26
CA ASP A 53 -4.07 8.00 -2.52
C ASP A 53 -2.56 8.09 -2.74
N ILE A 54 -1.73 7.42 -1.94
CA ILE A 54 -0.27 7.63 -2.00
C ILE A 54 0.39 6.81 -3.12
N TYR A 55 0.18 5.49 -3.15
CA TYR A 55 0.75 4.61 -4.18
C TYR A 55 0.17 4.89 -5.57
N SER A 56 -1.10 5.34 -5.62
CA SER A 56 -1.78 5.68 -6.88
C SER A 56 -1.37 7.03 -7.50
N ARG A 57 -0.53 7.84 -6.82
CA ARG A 57 -0.07 9.14 -7.38
C ARG A 57 0.76 8.94 -8.66
N PRO A 58 0.69 9.90 -9.62
CA PRO A 58 1.65 9.93 -10.72
C PRO A 58 3.03 10.40 -10.23
N GLY A 59 4.05 10.21 -11.06
CA GLY A 59 5.38 10.81 -10.89
C GLY A 59 6.50 9.84 -10.49
N LEU A 60 6.22 8.86 -9.63
CA LEU A 60 7.16 7.80 -9.28
C LEU A 60 6.59 6.43 -9.64
N ASP A 61 7.42 5.60 -10.27
CA ASP A 61 7.10 4.20 -10.50
C ASP A 61 7.18 3.39 -9.20
N LEU A 62 6.69 2.14 -9.23
CA LEU A 62 6.66 1.29 -8.03
C LEU A 62 8.06 1.08 -7.45
N ARG A 63 9.06 0.83 -8.31
CA ARG A 63 10.44 0.59 -7.85
C ARG A 63 10.99 1.77 -7.06
N ALA A 64 10.82 3.00 -7.56
CA ALA A 64 11.26 4.19 -6.85
C ALA A 64 10.53 4.39 -5.52
N ARG A 65 9.25 4.02 -5.45
CA ARG A 65 8.47 4.05 -4.21
C ARG A 65 8.98 3.05 -3.19
N GLU A 66 9.23 1.81 -3.60
CA GLU A 66 9.78 0.78 -2.71
C GLU A 66 11.17 1.17 -2.18
N ILE A 67 12.04 1.74 -3.03
CA ILE A 67 13.35 2.24 -2.57
C ILE A 67 13.19 3.32 -1.49
N ALA A 68 12.25 4.26 -1.68
CA ALA A 68 11.98 5.29 -0.68
C ALA A 68 11.44 4.70 0.63
N THR A 69 10.52 3.73 0.54
CA THR A 69 9.95 3.03 1.70
C THR A 69 11.04 2.25 2.46
N ILE A 70 11.85 1.45 1.77
CA ILE A 70 12.96 0.68 2.34
C ILE A 70 13.94 1.62 3.05
N ALA A 71 14.32 2.74 2.43
CA ALA A 71 15.23 3.71 3.03
C ALA A 71 14.66 4.31 4.33
N ALA A 72 13.38 4.70 4.33
CA ALA A 72 12.71 5.22 5.51
C ALA A 72 12.61 4.19 6.64
N LEU A 73 12.20 2.95 6.32
CA LEU A 73 12.07 1.86 7.29
C LEU A 73 13.44 1.45 7.87
N THR A 74 14.47 1.43 7.03
CA THR A 74 15.85 1.16 7.46
C THR A 74 16.36 2.24 8.41
N ALA A 75 16.14 3.52 8.07
CA ALA A 75 16.54 4.63 8.91
C ALA A 75 15.79 4.66 10.27
N MET A 76 14.53 4.24 10.28
CA MET A 76 13.73 4.15 11.50
C MET A 76 14.21 3.03 12.44
N GLY A 77 14.77 1.94 11.93
CA GLY A 77 15.46 0.90 12.71
C GLY A 77 14.58 0.01 13.59
N THR A 78 13.26 0.25 13.65
CA THR A 78 12.32 -0.44 14.55
C THR A 78 11.19 -1.18 13.83
N ALA A 79 11.09 -1.06 12.50
CA ALA A 79 10.00 -1.61 11.69
C ALA A 79 10.43 -2.83 10.85
N THR A 80 11.13 -3.78 11.48
CA THR A 80 11.65 -4.98 10.80
C THR A 80 10.57 -5.81 10.08
N PRO A 81 9.36 -6.05 10.64
CA PRO A 81 8.32 -6.78 9.92
C PRO A 81 7.89 -6.08 8.62
N GLN A 82 7.73 -4.76 8.65
CA GLN A 82 7.35 -3.96 7.49
C GLN A 82 8.49 -3.93 6.47
N LEU A 83 9.74 -3.77 6.92
CA LEU A 83 10.91 -3.78 6.02
C LEU A 83 11.00 -5.09 5.21
N LYS A 84 10.64 -6.23 5.82
CA LYS A 84 10.60 -7.52 5.13
C LYS A 84 9.48 -7.66 4.10
N VAL A 85 8.41 -6.87 4.21
CA VAL A 85 7.34 -6.86 3.19
C VAL A 85 7.82 -6.15 1.92
N HIS A 86 8.67 -5.13 2.07
CA HIS A 86 9.10 -4.26 0.98
C HIS A 86 10.41 -4.70 0.28
N ILE A 87 11.09 -5.76 0.76
CA ILE A 87 12.32 -6.33 0.17
C ILE A 87 11.99 -7.64 -0.54
#